data_AF-A0A7G3AL58-F1
#
_entry.id   AF-A0A7G3AL58-F1
#
_cell.length_a   1.000
_cell.length_b   1.000
_cell.length_c   1.000
_cell.angle_alpha   90.00
_cell.angle_beta   90.00
_cell.angle_gamma   90.00
#
_symmetry.space_group_name_H-M   'P 1'
#
loop_
_entity.id
_entity.type
_entity.pdbx_description
1 polymer ?
#
loop_
_entity_poly.entity_id
_entity_poly.type
_entity_poly.pdbx_seq_one_letter_code
_entity_poly.pdbx_strand_id
1 'polypeptide(L)'
;ILKELNWDRETLMKNYAKKQECEKKLKKNDPEEHVQYSEDYQEFYKGRIPSLIIDKDLQVKIIEDAKKANPGMSLMFPVEDLGARNLPKSPDDVLFNYTREEKLALYEYAAGNMKIKPEDEKSYMLKMPEESSSKSMTFADVVDIERQLKRRRMKHRTTKEPPLSYNETIRKLINTQTEAWESYLKQSQEAISEPKQKHHHKRKHEKKEKKHKRKRSRS
;
A
#
# COMPACT_ATOMS: atom_id res chain seq x y z
N ILE A 1 -12.78 -33.83 -14.89
CA ILE A 1 -12.15 -32.54 -14.49
C ILE A 1 -13.05 -31.32 -14.78
N LEU A 2 -13.15 -30.78 -16.01
CA LEU A 2 -13.95 -29.56 -16.25
C LEU A 2 -15.47 -29.73 -16.02
N LYS A 3 -16.02 -30.90 -16.38
CA LYS A 3 -17.42 -31.28 -16.08
C LYS A 3 -17.67 -31.54 -14.59
N GLU A 4 -16.65 -31.96 -13.85
CA GLU A 4 -16.74 -32.21 -12.39
C GLU A 4 -16.72 -30.90 -11.59
N LEU A 5 -16.19 -29.83 -12.19
CA LEU A 5 -16.15 -28.47 -11.62
C LEU A 5 -17.38 -27.62 -12.00
N ASN A 6 -18.40 -28.21 -12.65
CA ASN A 6 -19.55 -27.49 -13.23
C ASN A 6 -19.15 -26.30 -14.12
N TRP A 7 -17.97 -26.36 -14.75
CA TRP A 7 -17.52 -25.34 -15.69
C TRP A 7 -17.94 -25.76 -17.09
N ASP A 8 -19.18 -25.43 -17.42
CA ASP A 8 -19.72 -25.63 -18.75
C ASP A 8 -18.91 -24.83 -19.78
N ARG A 9 -18.73 -25.39 -20.97
CA ARG A 9 -17.98 -24.76 -22.07
C ARG A 9 -18.47 -23.33 -22.35
N GLU A 10 -19.76 -23.10 -22.19
CA GLU A 10 -20.37 -21.77 -22.35
C GLU A 10 -19.94 -20.77 -21.27
N THR A 11 -19.78 -21.21 -20.03
CA THR A 11 -19.30 -20.35 -18.93
C THR A 11 -17.84 -19.95 -19.13
N LEU A 12 -17.02 -20.89 -19.62
CA LEU A 12 -15.63 -20.66 -19.97
C LEU A 12 -15.50 -19.64 -21.12
N MET A 13 -16.32 -19.77 -22.16
CA MET A 13 -16.35 -18.81 -23.27
C MET A 13 -16.84 -17.43 -22.84
N LYS A 14 -17.86 -17.34 -21.97
CA LYS A 14 -18.34 -16.07 -21.42
C LYS A 14 -17.28 -15.38 -20.54
N ASN A 15 -16.54 -16.14 -19.74
CA ASN A 15 -15.47 -15.59 -18.91
C ASN A 15 -14.27 -15.13 -19.76
N TYR A 16 -13.93 -15.88 -20.81
CA TYR A 16 -12.89 -15.49 -21.76
C TYR A 16 -13.27 -14.20 -22.52
N ALA A 17 -14.52 -14.08 -22.96
CA ALA A 17 -15.03 -12.87 -23.62
C ALA A 17 -15.02 -11.66 -22.68
N LYS A 18 -15.43 -11.82 -21.41
CA LYS A 18 -15.35 -10.74 -20.40
C LYS A 18 -13.92 -10.30 -20.14
N LYS A 19 -12.97 -11.23 -20.09
CA LYS A 19 -11.55 -10.91 -19.90
C LYS A 19 -11.01 -10.08 -21.08
N GLN A 20 -11.34 -10.49 -22.30
CA GLN A 20 -11.00 -9.75 -23.52
C GLN A 20 -11.62 -8.34 -23.55
N GLU A 21 -12.86 -8.16 -23.10
CA GLU A 21 -13.48 -6.84 -22.99
C GLU A 21 -12.81 -5.94 -21.93
N CYS A 22 -12.44 -6.50 -20.78
CA CYS A 22 -11.71 -5.75 -19.75
C CYS A 22 -10.32 -5.33 -20.25
N GLU A 23 -9.60 -6.21 -20.93
CA GLU A 23 -8.29 -5.90 -21.53
C GLU A 23 -8.42 -4.85 -22.65
N LYS A 24 -9.49 -4.88 -23.44
CA LYS A 24 -9.77 -3.84 -24.45
C LYS A 24 -10.15 -2.49 -23.82
N LYS A 25 -10.83 -2.48 -22.66
CA LYS A 25 -11.12 -1.26 -21.90
C LYS A 25 -9.86 -0.67 -21.26
N LEU A 26 -8.97 -1.52 -20.75
CA LEU A 26 -7.65 -1.10 -20.24
C LEU A 26 -6.75 -0.53 -21.34
N LYS A 27 -6.88 -1.02 -22.60
CA LYS A 27 -6.16 -0.48 -23.77
C LYS A 27 -6.83 0.73 -24.43
N LYS A 28 -8.10 1.03 -24.08
CA LYS A 28 -8.83 2.22 -24.55
C LYS A 28 -8.60 3.44 -23.67
N ASN A 29 -8.10 3.24 -22.46
CA ASN A 29 -7.42 4.29 -21.72
C ASN A 29 -5.98 4.26 -22.22
N ASP A 30 -5.55 5.32 -22.87
CA ASP A 30 -4.23 5.38 -23.47
C ASP A 30 -3.14 5.05 -22.43
N PRO A 31 -2.13 4.23 -22.76
CA PRO A 31 -0.95 4.06 -21.92
C PRO A 31 -0.13 5.37 -21.78
N GLU A 32 -0.58 6.44 -22.43
CA GLU A 32 -0.04 7.80 -22.41
C GLU A 32 -0.96 8.81 -21.68
N GLU A 33 -1.80 8.38 -20.73
CA GLU A 33 -2.06 9.28 -19.59
C GLU A 33 -0.77 9.37 -18.77
N HIS A 34 0.22 10.06 -19.35
CA HIS A 34 1.18 10.82 -18.58
C HIS A 34 0.37 11.54 -17.53
N VAL A 35 0.67 11.26 -16.26
CA VAL A 35 0.43 12.23 -15.20
C VAL A 35 0.98 13.53 -15.77
N GLN A 36 0.09 14.44 -16.17
CA GLN A 36 0.48 15.79 -16.55
C GLN A 36 0.99 16.41 -15.26
N TYR A 37 2.27 16.17 -14.95
CA TYR A 37 3.04 17.12 -14.18
C TYR A 37 2.83 18.43 -14.93
N SER A 38 2.16 19.39 -14.30
CA SER A 38 2.00 20.72 -14.89
C SER A 38 3.33 21.10 -15.49
N GLU A 39 3.36 21.40 -16.79
CA GLU A 39 4.58 21.64 -17.57
C GLU A 39 5.48 22.74 -16.96
N ASP A 40 4.95 23.47 -15.98
CA ASP A 40 5.57 24.52 -15.20
C ASP A 40 6.17 24.08 -13.85
N TYR A 41 6.44 22.79 -13.61
CA TYR A 41 7.06 22.35 -12.36
C TYR A 41 8.43 23.03 -12.14
N GLN A 42 9.20 23.22 -13.21
CA GLN A 42 10.47 23.96 -13.16
C GLN A 42 10.24 25.46 -12.94
N GLU A 43 9.21 26.06 -13.53
CA GLU A 43 8.89 27.48 -13.34
C GLU A 43 8.39 27.77 -11.92
N PHE A 44 7.58 26.88 -11.34
CA PHE A 44 7.07 27.00 -9.98
C PHE A 44 8.18 27.08 -8.94
N TYR A 45 9.29 26.38 -9.17
CA TYR A 45 10.46 26.40 -8.28
C TYR A 45 11.54 27.40 -8.69
N LYS A 46 11.42 28.03 -9.86
CA LYS A 46 12.35 29.06 -10.35
C LYS A 46 12.33 30.26 -9.40
N GLY A 47 13.39 30.39 -8.60
CA GLY A 47 13.52 31.44 -7.58
C GLY A 47 12.94 31.10 -6.21
N ARG A 48 12.25 29.96 -6.03
CA ARG A 48 11.79 29.50 -4.71
C ARG A 48 12.74 28.50 -4.06
N ILE A 49 13.31 27.59 -4.85
CA ILE A 49 14.31 26.65 -4.36
C ILE A 49 15.69 27.19 -4.72
N PRO A 50 16.61 27.35 -3.74
CA PRO A 50 18.00 27.61 -4.06
C PRO A 50 18.53 26.44 -4.90
N SER A 51 18.84 26.73 -6.15
CA SER A 51 19.39 25.75 -7.09
C SER A 51 20.83 26.14 -7.41
N LEU A 52 21.71 25.15 -7.39
CA LEU A 52 23.10 25.26 -7.79
C LEU A 52 23.29 24.40 -9.05
N ILE A 53 23.80 25.02 -10.10
CA ILE A 53 24.15 24.31 -11.33
C ILE A 53 25.63 23.93 -11.22
N ILE A 54 25.94 22.65 -11.37
CA ILE A 54 27.31 22.12 -11.34
C ILE A 54 27.68 21.68 -12.75
N ASP A 55 28.63 22.39 -13.35
CA ASP A 55 29.20 22.04 -14.64
C ASP A 55 30.19 20.87 -14.53
N LYS A 56 30.50 20.22 -15.66
CA LYS A 56 31.47 19.11 -15.71
C LYS A 56 32.82 19.49 -15.10
N ASP A 57 33.38 20.61 -15.52
CA ASP A 57 34.69 21.08 -15.04
C ASP A 57 34.65 21.42 -13.56
N LEU A 58 33.52 21.94 -13.07
CA LEU A 58 33.33 22.26 -11.66
C LEU A 58 33.26 20.98 -10.82
N GLN A 59 32.52 19.97 -11.30
CA GLN A 59 32.47 18.66 -10.65
C GLN A 59 33.84 18.02 -10.52
N VAL A 60 34.66 18.04 -11.57
CA VAL A 60 36.03 17.51 -11.55
C VAL A 60 36.85 18.23 -10.47
N LYS A 61 36.82 19.57 -10.46
CA LYS A 61 37.53 20.38 -9.46
C LYS A 61 37.12 20.05 -8.03
N ILE A 62 35.81 19.94 -7.77
CA ILE A 62 35.29 19.59 -6.43
C ILE A 62 35.85 18.26 -5.96
N ILE A 63 35.85 17.24 -6.83
CA ILE A 63 36.32 15.91 -6.47
C ILE A 63 37.84 15.87 -6.32
N GLU A 64 38.59 16.59 -7.17
CA GLU A 64 40.04 16.76 -7.01
C GLU A 64 40.41 17.43 -5.70
N ASP A 65 39.71 18.49 -5.32
CA ASP A 65 39.96 19.21 -4.07
C ASP A 65 39.58 18.37 -2.86
N ALA A 66 38.51 17.57 -2.95
CA ALA A 66 38.16 16.58 -1.93
C ALA A 66 39.23 15.48 -1.77
N LYS A 67 39.82 15.01 -2.88
CA LYS A 67 40.92 14.04 -2.83
C LYS A 67 42.21 14.64 -2.27
N LYS A 68 42.48 15.91 -2.56
CA LYS A 68 43.62 16.63 -1.95
C LYS A 68 43.43 16.77 -0.44
N ALA A 69 42.22 17.07 0.01
CA ALA A 69 41.89 17.15 1.44
C ALA A 69 41.97 15.78 2.13
N ASN A 70 41.49 14.73 1.46
CA ASN A 70 41.46 13.36 1.97
C ASN A 70 42.12 12.39 0.97
N PRO A 71 43.45 12.12 1.10
CA PRO A 71 44.17 11.26 0.17
C PRO A 71 43.68 9.80 0.15
N GLY A 72 43.04 9.35 1.23
CA GLY A 72 42.42 8.03 1.34
C GLY A 72 41.06 7.90 0.66
N MET A 73 40.59 8.96 0.00
CA MET A 73 39.28 8.98 -0.66
C MET A 73 39.20 7.96 -1.80
N SER A 74 38.23 7.06 -1.72
CA SER A 74 37.92 6.07 -2.75
C SER A 74 37.11 6.71 -3.87
N LEU A 75 37.77 6.91 -5.00
CA LEU A 75 37.13 7.33 -6.24
C LEU A 75 36.66 6.14 -7.07
N MET A 76 35.58 6.34 -7.82
CA MET A 76 35.09 5.34 -8.78
C MET A 76 35.99 5.29 -10.02
N PHE A 77 36.51 6.44 -10.44
CA PHE A 77 37.44 6.58 -11.55
C PHE A 77 38.77 7.20 -11.10
N PRO A 78 39.89 6.90 -11.79
CA PRO A 78 41.16 7.60 -11.59
C PRO A 78 41.00 9.10 -11.85
N VAL A 79 41.84 9.94 -11.23
CA VAL A 79 41.76 11.42 -11.30
C VAL A 79 41.74 11.93 -12.74
N GLU A 80 42.55 11.30 -13.59
CA GLU A 80 42.74 11.64 -15.00
C GLU A 80 41.48 11.43 -15.84
N ASP A 81 40.62 10.47 -15.45
CA ASP A 81 39.42 10.09 -16.20
C ASP A 81 38.14 10.80 -15.72
N LEU A 82 38.20 11.64 -14.68
CA LEU A 82 37.00 12.33 -14.19
C LEU A 82 36.40 13.28 -15.22
N GLY A 83 37.22 13.89 -16.08
CA GLY A 83 36.75 14.80 -17.14
C GLY A 83 35.96 14.12 -18.25
N ALA A 84 36.18 12.83 -18.48
CA ALA A 84 35.46 12.04 -19.48
C ALA A 84 34.05 11.64 -19.00
N ARG A 85 33.76 11.80 -17.71
CA ARG A 85 32.51 11.39 -17.09
C ARG A 85 31.34 12.28 -17.53
N ASN A 86 30.19 11.66 -17.78
CA ASN A 86 28.96 12.39 -18.05
C ASN A 86 28.28 12.84 -16.76
N LEU A 87 27.63 14.01 -16.82
CA LEU A 87 26.80 14.50 -15.72
C LEU A 87 25.62 13.55 -15.50
N PRO A 88 25.20 13.37 -14.25
CA PRO A 88 24.10 12.47 -13.93
C PRO A 88 22.80 13.02 -14.52
N LYS A 89 22.11 12.19 -15.29
CA LYS A 89 20.81 12.56 -15.91
C LYS A 89 19.61 12.26 -15.01
N SER A 90 19.79 11.32 -14.08
CA SER A 90 18.76 10.83 -13.15
C SER A 90 19.35 10.75 -11.74
N PRO A 91 18.55 10.88 -10.66
CA PRO A 91 19.01 10.58 -9.31
C PRO A 91 19.59 9.17 -9.17
N ASP A 92 19.10 8.19 -9.93
CA ASP A 92 19.65 6.82 -9.91
C ASP A 92 21.09 6.79 -10.45
N ASP A 93 21.39 7.64 -11.43
CA ASP A 93 22.73 7.81 -12.00
C ASP A 93 23.71 8.28 -10.91
N VAL A 94 23.26 9.21 -10.05
CA VAL A 94 24.03 9.63 -8.88
C VAL A 94 24.28 8.46 -7.94
N LEU A 95 23.25 7.65 -7.65
CA LEU A 95 23.32 6.55 -6.71
C LEU A 95 24.27 5.44 -7.15
N PHE A 96 24.28 5.06 -8.42
CA PHE A 96 25.08 3.93 -8.90
C PHE A 96 26.46 4.33 -9.39
N ASN A 97 26.61 5.48 -10.04
CA ASN A 97 27.88 5.82 -10.66
C ASN A 97 28.82 6.55 -9.70
N TYR A 98 28.33 7.17 -8.62
CA TYR A 98 29.18 7.91 -7.67
C TYR A 98 29.43 7.12 -6.39
N THR A 99 30.67 7.19 -5.87
CA THR A 99 30.98 6.65 -4.55
C THR A 99 30.35 7.50 -3.45
N ARG A 100 30.24 6.93 -2.24
CA ARG A 100 29.70 7.66 -1.09
C ARG A 100 30.47 8.95 -0.82
N GLU A 101 31.78 8.91 -0.96
CA GLU A 101 32.65 10.06 -0.66
C GLU A 101 32.56 11.13 -1.74
N GLU A 102 32.49 10.75 -3.01
CA GLU A 102 32.24 11.69 -4.11
C GLU A 102 30.90 12.42 -3.93
N LYS A 103 29.85 11.68 -3.56
CA LYS A 103 28.54 12.27 -3.24
C LYS A 103 28.65 13.28 -2.10
N LEU A 104 29.32 12.91 -1.02
CA LEU A 104 29.51 13.80 0.14
C LEU A 104 30.25 15.08 -0.25
N ALA A 105 31.34 14.98 -1.02
CA ALA A 105 32.08 16.15 -1.50
C ALA A 105 31.21 17.11 -2.32
N LEU A 106 30.39 16.57 -3.23
CA LEU A 106 29.44 17.37 -4.01
C LEU A 106 28.37 18.04 -3.13
N TYR A 107 27.87 17.31 -2.13
CA TYR A 107 26.90 17.84 -1.16
C TYR A 107 27.48 18.95 -0.30
N GLU A 108 28.67 18.76 0.26
CA GLU A 108 29.36 19.75 1.09
C GLU A 108 29.66 21.03 0.29
N TYR A 109 30.13 20.86 -0.95
CA TYR A 109 30.32 21.99 -1.85
C TYR A 109 29.01 22.73 -2.13
N ALA A 110 27.93 22.01 -2.41
CA ALA A 110 26.63 22.63 -2.65
C ALA A 110 26.13 23.37 -1.40
N ALA A 111 26.19 22.72 -0.23
CA ALA A 111 25.76 23.30 1.03
C ALA A 111 26.55 24.57 1.41
N GLY A 112 27.86 24.60 1.14
CA GLY A 112 28.69 25.78 1.39
C GLY A 112 28.44 26.95 0.44
N ASN A 113 28.04 26.67 -0.80
CA ASN A 113 27.86 27.70 -1.84
C ASN A 113 26.41 28.15 -2.04
N MET A 114 25.43 27.47 -1.46
CA MET A 114 24.05 27.93 -1.50
C MET A 114 23.86 29.18 -0.64
N LYS A 115 23.39 30.28 -1.26
CA LYS A 115 23.14 31.58 -0.61
C LYS A 115 22.06 31.53 0.47
N ILE A 116 21.13 30.58 0.34
CA ILE A 116 20.00 30.39 1.24
C ILE A 116 20.28 29.08 1.96
N LYS A 117 20.50 29.13 3.28
CA LYS A 117 20.47 27.92 4.10
C LYS A 117 19.09 27.30 3.92
N PRO A 118 18.99 25.97 3.68
CA PRO A 118 17.69 25.32 3.63
C PRO A 118 16.93 25.72 4.90
N GLU A 119 15.69 26.20 4.74
CA GLU A 119 14.82 26.46 5.89
C GLU A 119 14.83 25.25 6.83
N ASP A 120 14.78 25.50 8.14
CA ASP A 120 14.75 24.46 9.17
C ASP A 120 13.83 23.31 8.74
N GLU A 121 14.23 22.06 8.99
CA GLU A 121 13.48 20.83 8.63
C GLU A 121 11.99 20.90 8.99
N LYS A 122 11.65 21.73 9.99
CA LYS A 122 10.30 22.07 10.44
C LYS A 122 9.41 22.79 9.41
N SER A 123 9.96 23.41 8.35
CA SER A 123 9.16 24.09 7.32
C SER A 123 8.57 23.11 6.29
N TYR A 124 9.27 22.00 6.03
CA TYR A 124 8.85 20.92 5.14
C TYR A 124 8.12 19.78 5.85
N MET A 125 8.26 19.69 7.17
CA MET A 125 7.36 18.86 7.96
C MET A 125 5.95 19.38 7.71
N LEU A 126 5.09 18.50 7.19
CA LEU A 126 3.66 18.73 7.07
C LEU A 126 3.20 19.29 8.41
N LYS A 127 2.92 20.60 8.46
CA LYS A 127 2.38 21.23 9.65
C LYS A 127 1.05 20.54 9.86
N MET A 128 1.04 19.53 10.73
CA MET A 128 -0.18 18.95 11.22
C MET A 128 -1.00 20.15 11.69
N PRO A 129 -2.25 20.30 11.20
CA PRO A 129 -3.06 21.44 11.61
C PRO A 129 -2.97 21.51 13.13
N GLU A 130 -2.45 22.63 13.65
CA GLU A 130 -2.37 22.82 15.08
C GLU A 130 -3.74 22.45 15.65
N GLU A 131 -3.76 21.61 16.68
CA GLU A 131 -4.95 21.04 17.33
C GLU A 131 -5.90 22.11 17.92
N SER A 132 -5.81 23.35 17.47
CA SER A 132 -6.72 24.48 17.69
C SER A 132 -8.20 24.21 17.36
N SER A 133 -8.55 23.03 16.83
CA SER A 133 -9.94 22.57 16.73
C SER A 133 -10.16 21.12 17.14
N SER A 134 -9.33 20.56 18.05
CA SER A 134 -9.70 19.33 18.76
C SER A 134 -10.87 19.62 19.70
N LYS A 135 -12.06 19.80 19.11
CA LYS A 135 -13.33 19.73 19.82
C LYS A 135 -13.29 18.39 20.54
N SER A 136 -13.32 18.42 21.87
CA SER A 136 -13.35 17.21 22.67
C SER A 136 -14.54 16.37 22.22
N MET A 137 -14.26 15.30 21.48
CA MET A 137 -15.29 14.40 21.02
C MET A 137 -15.85 13.69 22.24
N THR A 138 -17.14 13.84 22.47
CA THR A 138 -17.81 13.07 23.50
C THR A 138 -17.98 11.62 23.05
N PHE A 139 -18.16 10.70 23.99
CA PHE A 139 -18.37 9.29 23.69
C PHE A 139 -19.54 9.05 22.70
N ALA A 140 -20.59 9.87 22.79
CA ALA A 140 -21.71 9.85 21.85
C ALA A 140 -21.27 10.17 20.42
N ASP A 141 -20.41 11.18 20.25
CA ASP A 141 -19.88 11.56 18.93
C ASP A 141 -19.05 10.43 18.32
N VAL A 142 -18.26 9.72 19.13
CA VAL A 142 -17.46 8.57 18.69
C VAL A 142 -18.36 7.45 18.18
N VAL A 143 -19.42 7.12 18.93
CA VAL A 143 -20.39 6.09 18.54
C VAL A 143 -21.13 6.46 17.25
N ASP A 144 -21.48 7.73 17.09
CA ASP A 144 -22.16 8.21 15.88
C ASP A 144 -21.23 8.22 14.66
N ILE A 145 -19.96 8.58 14.81
CA ILE A 145 -18.95 8.45 13.75
C ILE A 145 -18.79 6.98 13.35
N GLU A 146 -18.66 6.07 14.30
CA GLU A 146 -18.57 4.64 14.01
C GLU A 146 -19.79 4.13 13.23
N ARG A 147 -21.00 4.55 13.64
CA ARG A 147 -22.25 4.17 12.98
C ARG A 147 -22.30 4.73 11.56
N GLN A 148 -21.89 5.99 11.36
CA GLN A 148 -21.82 6.60 10.05
C GLN A 148 -20.78 5.93 9.15
N LEU A 149 -19.59 5.60 9.67
CA LEU A 149 -18.56 4.87 8.94
C LEU A 149 -19.05 3.48 8.52
N LYS A 150 -19.74 2.75 9.41
CA LYS A 150 -20.37 1.46 9.08
C LYS A 150 -21.42 1.60 7.97
N ARG A 151 -22.25 2.66 8.01
CA ARG A 151 -23.25 2.96 6.96
C ARG A 151 -22.62 3.35 5.63
N ARG A 152 -21.59 4.20 5.63
CA ARG A 152 -20.86 4.63 4.42
C ARG A 152 -20.13 3.45 3.78
N ARG A 153 -19.46 2.62 4.58
CA ARG A 153 -18.83 1.37 4.13
C ARG A 153 -19.82 0.41 3.49
N MET A 154 -21.06 0.33 3.99
CA MET A 154 -22.09 -0.56 3.42
C MET A 154 -22.55 -0.12 2.02
N LYS A 155 -22.61 1.19 1.72
CA LYS A 155 -23.07 1.71 0.42
C LYS A 155 -22.14 1.34 -0.74
N HIS A 156 -20.83 1.22 -0.50
CA HIS A 156 -19.83 0.87 -1.52
C HIS A 156 -19.40 -0.60 -1.45
N ARG A 157 -20.17 -1.44 -0.76
CA ARG A 157 -19.80 -2.83 -0.50
C ARG A 157 -20.36 -3.75 -1.58
N THR A 158 -19.47 -4.36 -2.35
CA THR A 158 -19.82 -5.34 -3.40
C THR A 158 -20.12 -6.74 -2.83
N THR A 159 -19.72 -7.05 -1.60
CA THR A 159 -19.89 -8.36 -0.96
C THR A 159 -20.68 -8.31 0.36
N LYS A 160 -21.61 -9.26 0.56
CA LYS A 160 -22.51 -9.33 1.73
C LYS A 160 -21.80 -9.64 3.07
N GLU A 161 -20.53 -10.00 3.04
CA GLU A 161 -19.65 -10.29 4.19
C GLU A 161 -18.55 -9.21 4.30
N PRO A 162 -18.30 -8.58 5.47
CA PRO A 162 -17.26 -7.58 5.59
C PRO A 162 -15.92 -8.30 5.45
N PRO A 163 -14.90 -7.71 4.80
CA PRO A 163 -13.56 -8.25 4.94
C PRO A 163 -13.21 -8.25 6.43
N LEU A 164 -12.92 -9.43 6.97
CA LEU A 164 -12.57 -9.59 8.37
C LEU A 164 -11.34 -8.71 8.66
N SER A 165 -11.39 -7.95 9.74
CA SER A 165 -10.21 -7.26 10.27
C SER A 165 -9.14 -8.28 10.67
N TYR A 166 -7.86 -7.91 10.67
CA TYR A 166 -6.75 -8.80 11.06
C TYR A 166 -7.05 -9.55 12.37
N ASN A 167 -7.53 -8.84 13.39
CA ASN A 167 -7.90 -9.43 14.68
C ASN A 167 -9.08 -10.41 14.58
N GLU A 168 -10.04 -10.17 13.68
CA GLU A 168 -11.16 -11.09 13.44
C GLU A 168 -10.69 -12.34 12.69
N THR A 169 -9.77 -12.20 11.74
CA THR A 169 -9.13 -13.35 11.07
C THR A 169 -8.36 -14.22 12.06
N ILE A 170 -7.60 -13.64 12.99
CA ILE A 170 -6.89 -14.39 14.02
C ILE A 170 -7.89 -15.11 14.95
N ARG A 171 -8.96 -14.44 15.40
CA ARG A 171 -10.02 -15.10 16.21
C ARG A 171 -10.69 -16.24 15.45
N LYS A 172 -10.98 -16.05 14.16
CA LYS A 172 -11.59 -17.09 13.31
C LYS A 172 -10.64 -18.28 13.14
N LEU A 173 -9.36 -18.03 12.90
CA LEU A 173 -8.33 -19.07 12.78
C LEU A 173 -8.23 -19.89 14.06
N ILE A 174 -8.13 -19.23 15.22
CA ILE A 174 -8.09 -19.90 16.53
C ILE A 174 -9.34 -20.77 16.70
N ASN A 175 -10.54 -20.23 16.46
CA ASN A 175 -11.78 -21.00 16.58
C ASN A 175 -11.79 -22.22 15.66
N THR A 176 -11.37 -22.08 14.40
CA THR A 176 -11.29 -23.22 13.47
C THR A 176 -10.30 -24.28 13.91
N GLN A 177 -9.16 -23.89 14.49
CA GLN A 177 -8.16 -24.82 14.99
C GLN A 177 -8.67 -25.55 16.24
N THR A 178 -9.32 -24.83 17.15
CA THR A 178 -9.94 -25.41 18.35
C THR A 178 -11.07 -26.38 17.98
N GLU A 179 -11.96 -26.01 17.06
CA GLU A 179 -13.03 -26.90 16.58
C GLU A 179 -12.48 -28.17 15.92
N ALA A 180 -11.42 -28.05 15.11
CA ALA A 180 -10.76 -29.20 14.50
C ALA A 180 -10.13 -30.11 15.57
N TRP A 181 -9.49 -29.54 16.58
CA TRP A 181 -8.94 -30.28 17.72
C TRP A 181 -10.01 -30.97 18.55
N GLU A 182 -11.11 -30.30 18.86
CA GLU A 182 -12.24 -30.90 19.56
C GLU A 182 -12.85 -32.05 18.75
N SER A 183 -12.96 -31.91 17.43
CA SER A 183 -13.46 -32.97 16.56
C SER A 183 -12.51 -34.17 16.55
N TYR A 184 -11.20 -33.94 16.48
CA TYR A 184 -10.19 -34.99 16.56
C TYR A 184 -10.23 -35.74 17.89
N LEU A 185 -10.32 -35.02 19.02
CA LEU A 185 -10.41 -35.63 20.34
C LEU A 185 -11.70 -36.45 20.50
N LYS A 186 -12.84 -35.95 20.02
CA LYS A 186 -14.11 -36.70 20.03
C LYS A 186 -14.04 -37.95 19.16
N GLN A 187 -13.45 -37.88 17.97
CA GLN A 187 -13.23 -39.06 17.11
C GLN A 187 -12.27 -40.06 17.75
N SER A 188 -11.23 -39.60 18.46
CA SER A 188 -10.31 -40.49 19.17
C SER A 188 -10.97 -41.17 20.38
N GLN A 189 -11.90 -40.49 21.06
CA GLN A 189 -12.69 -41.09 22.13
C GLN A 189 -13.72 -42.09 21.61
N GLU A 190 -14.42 -41.76 20.52
CA GLU A 190 -15.37 -42.67 19.84
C GLU A 190 -14.66 -43.92 19.27
N ALA A 191 -13.40 -43.81 18.83
CA ALA A 191 -12.60 -44.94 18.37
C ALA A 191 -12.11 -45.88 19.49
N ILE A 192 -12.04 -45.40 20.74
CA ILE A 192 -11.66 -46.20 21.91
C ILE A 192 -12.88 -46.89 22.54
N SER A 193 -14.08 -46.36 22.31
CA SER A 193 -15.32 -46.91 22.84
C SER A 193 -16.30 -47.30 21.73
N GLU A 194 -16.18 -48.50 21.17
CA GLU A 194 -17.38 -49.27 20.77
C GLU A 194 -17.15 -50.78 20.90
N PRO A 195 -18.20 -51.50 21.35
CA PRO A 195 -18.99 -52.18 20.34
C PRO A 195 -20.48 -51.77 20.37
N LYS A 196 -20.95 -51.29 19.21
CA LYS A 196 -22.27 -51.49 18.55
C LYS A 196 -23.52 -51.15 19.37
N GLN A 197 -24.35 -50.25 18.82
CA GLN A 197 -25.66 -50.62 18.25
C GLN A 197 -26.36 -49.46 17.53
N LYS A 198 -26.92 -49.79 16.35
CA LYS A 198 -27.75 -48.93 15.52
C LYS A 198 -29.04 -48.55 16.26
N HIS A 199 -29.30 -47.25 16.45
CA HIS A 199 -30.66 -46.75 16.64
C HIS A 199 -30.94 -45.55 15.73
N HIS A 200 -31.83 -45.79 14.77
CA HIS A 200 -32.48 -44.77 13.97
C HIS A 200 -33.32 -43.84 14.88
N HIS A 201 -32.84 -42.62 15.13
CA HIS A 201 -33.70 -41.55 15.62
C HIS A 201 -34.13 -40.66 14.45
N LYS A 202 -35.38 -40.85 14.02
CA LYS A 202 -36.16 -39.87 13.26
C LYS A 202 -36.15 -38.54 14.03
N ARG A 203 -35.39 -37.55 13.55
CA ARG A 203 -35.57 -36.16 13.97
C ARG A 203 -36.78 -35.59 13.23
N LYS A 204 -37.89 -35.45 13.97
CA LYS A 204 -39.04 -34.62 13.59
C LYS A 204 -38.53 -33.19 13.34
N HIS A 205 -38.68 -32.72 12.11
CA HIS A 205 -38.61 -31.30 11.77
C HIS A 205 -39.83 -30.60 12.40
N GLU A 206 -39.69 -30.04 13.60
CA GLU A 206 -40.59 -29.00 14.07
C GLU A 206 -40.22 -27.67 13.38
N LYS A 207 -40.96 -27.37 12.31
CA LYS A 207 -41.08 -26.01 11.76
C LYS A 207 -41.59 -25.07 12.85
N LYS A 208 -40.70 -24.31 13.49
CA LYS A 208 -41.10 -23.05 14.14
C LYS A 208 -41.18 -21.95 13.08
N GLU A 209 -42.33 -21.90 12.39
CA GLU A 209 -42.79 -20.69 11.71
C GLU A 209 -43.02 -19.59 12.76
N LYS A 210 -42.02 -18.72 12.97
CA LYS A 210 -42.29 -17.42 13.62
C LYS A 210 -42.93 -16.49 12.58
N LYS A 211 -44.26 -16.55 12.51
CA LYS A 211 -45.12 -15.54 11.90
C LYS A 211 -44.94 -14.21 12.65
N HIS A 212 -44.08 -13.31 12.16
CA HIS A 212 -44.18 -11.90 12.54
C HIS A 212 -45.22 -11.20 11.66
N LYS A 213 -46.45 -11.12 12.18
CA LYS A 213 -47.47 -10.17 11.72
C LYS A 213 -46.91 -8.75 11.91
N ARG A 214 -46.49 -8.11 10.83
CA ARG A 214 -46.38 -6.65 10.76
C ARG A 214 -47.79 -6.07 10.73
N LYS A 215 -48.35 -5.71 11.88
CA LYS A 215 -49.39 -4.67 11.93
C LYS A 215 -48.68 -3.33 11.78
N ARG A 216 -48.79 -2.72 10.59
CA ARG A 216 -48.59 -1.28 10.40
C ARG A 216 -49.81 -0.60 11.01
N SER A 217 -49.68 -0.03 12.20
CA SER A 217 -50.53 1.09 12.60
C SER A 217 -49.81 2.36 12.15
N ARG A 218 -50.38 2.99 11.12
CA ARG A 218 -50.16 4.42 10.84
C ARG A 218 -51.01 5.18 11.86
N SER A 219 -50.38 6.04 12.64
CA SER A 219 -50.96 7.28 13.13
C SER A 219 -49.94 8.37 12.86
#